data_AF-A0A939VU39-F1
#
_entry.id   AF-A0A939VU39-F1
#
_cell.length_a   1.000
_cell.length_b   1.000
_cell.length_c   1.000
_cell.angle_alpha   90.00
_cell.angle_beta   90.00
_cell.angle_gamma   90.00
#
_symmetry.space_group_name_H-M   'P 1'
#
loop_
_entity.id
_entity.type
_entity.pdbx_description
1 polymer ?
#
loop_
_entity_poly.entity_id
_entity_poly.type
_entity_poly.pdbx_seq_one_letter_code
_entity_poly.pdbx_strand_id
1 'polypeptide(L)'
;IFRHSDSSGLPTGQLLIADYRGTAEPLRVKIAGMDGAEVTAKRLDQEHDLVPVEVQYRNGVLTLPKSGPGSAAFHVTFKPR
;
A
#
# COMPACT_ATOMS: atom_id res chain seq x y z
N ILE A 1 -9.99 2.09 6.63
CA ILE A 1 -9.24 3.19 6.00
C ILE A 1 -9.48 4.43 6.84
N PHE A 2 -8.45 4.96 7.51
CA PHE A 2 -8.56 6.28 8.13
C PHE A 2 -8.39 7.31 7.01
N ARG A 3 -9.40 8.15 6.80
CA ARG A 3 -9.44 9.17 5.76
C ARG A 3 -9.37 10.53 6.43
N HIS A 4 -8.42 11.35 6.00
CA HIS A 4 -8.41 12.78 6.30
C HIS A 4 -8.33 13.53 4.97
N SER A 5 -9.16 14.55 4.82
CA SER A 5 -9.03 15.53 3.74
C SER A 5 -8.21 16.67 4.30
N ASP A 6 -7.12 17.06 3.65
CA ASP A 6 -6.44 18.31 4.00
C ASP A 6 -7.15 19.50 3.32
N SER A 7 -6.62 20.72 3.50
CA SER A 7 -7.20 21.94 2.93
C SER A 7 -7.25 21.97 1.40
N SER A 8 -6.64 21.00 0.71
CA SER A 8 -6.70 20.86 -0.75
C SER A 8 -7.89 20.03 -1.24
N GLY A 9 -8.60 19.33 -0.34
CA GLY A 9 -9.69 18.40 -0.69
C GLY A 9 -9.21 17.08 -1.29
N LEU A 10 -7.89 16.86 -1.40
CA LEU A 10 -7.31 15.62 -1.90
C LEU A 10 -7.24 14.56 -0.78
N PRO A 11 -7.45 13.27 -1.12
CA PRO A 11 -7.54 12.22 -0.12
C PRO A 11 -6.15 11.90 0.47
N THR A 12 -6.02 12.05 1.79
CA THR A 12 -4.91 11.46 2.56
C THR A 12 -5.38 10.19 3.27
N GLY A 13 -4.46 9.24 3.45
CA GLY A 13 -4.78 8.05 4.22
C GLY A 13 -3.59 7.15 4.46
N GLN A 14 -3.74 6.26 5.43
CA GLN A 14 -2.77 5.20 5.72
C GLN A 14 -3.48 3.87 5.88
N LEU A 15 -2.84 2.80 5.38
CA LEU A 15 -3.33 1.44 5.46
C LEU A 15 -2.20 0.49 5.85
N LEU A 16 -2.50 -0.39 6.80
CA LEU A 16 -1.73 -1.61 6.99
C LEU A 16 -2.39 -2.70 6.13
N ILE A 17 -1.61 -3.31 5.25
CA ILE A 17 -2.06 -4.39 4.38
C ILE A 17 -1.19 -5.60 4.66
N ALA A 18 -1.80 -6.72 5.05
CA ALA A 18 -1.10 -7.97 5.33
C ALA A 18 -1.68 -9.12 4.50
N ASP A 19 -0.80 -10.02 4.08
CA ASP A 19 -1.15 -11.29 3.46
C ASP A 19 -0.36 -12.41 4.13
N TYR A 20 -1.06 -13.39 4.68
CA TYR A 20 -0.48 -14.54 5.39
C TYR A 20 -0.44 -15.81 4.53
N ARG A 21 -0.81 -15.71 3.25
CA ARG A 21 -0.73 -16.84 2.32
C ARG A 21 0.73 -17.11 1.98
N GLY A 22 1.14 -18.38 2.01
CA GLY A 22 2.52 -18.82 1.72
C GLY A 22 2.96 -18.72 0.25
N THR A 23 2.27 -17.93 -0.59
CA THR A 23 2.61 -17.74 -1.99
C THR A 23 3.52 -16.52 -2.18
N ALA A 24 4.31 -16.53 -3.26
CA ALA A 24 5.16 -15.40 -3.67
C ALA A 24 4.42 -14.41 -4.58
N GLU A 25 3.12 -14.61 -4.81
CA GLU A 25 2.36 -13.78 -5.73
C GLU A 25 2.23 -12.34 -5.19
N PRO A 26 2.31 -11.32 -6.06
CA PRO A 26 2.04 -9.94 -5.67
C PRO A 26 0.63 -9.80 -5.11
N LEU A 27 0.50 -8.99 -4.05
CA LEU A 27 -0.80 -8.71 -3.47
C LEU A 27 -1.49 -7.61 -4.28
N ARG A 28 -2.70 -7.91 -4.76
CA ARG A 28 -3.55 -6.95 -5.49
C ARG A 28 -4.73 -6.55 -4.60
N VAL A 29 -4.83 -5.26 -4.28
CA VAL A 29 -5.85 -4.72 -3.38
C VAL A 29 -6.64 -3.63 -4.08
N LYS A 30 -7.97 -3.76 -4.10
CA LYS A 30 -8.86 -2.70 -4.59
C LYS A 30 -9.05 -1.67 -3.49
N ILE A 31 -8.72 -0.42 -3.78
CA ILE A 31 -8.79 0.72 -2.86
C ILE A 31 -9.69 1.78 -3.51
N ALA A 32 -10.79 2.12 -2.84
CA ALA A 32 -11.74 3.10 -3.33
C ALA A 32 -11.52 4.47 -2.68
N GLY A 33 -11.73 5.54 -3.47
CA GLY A 33 -11.70 6.92 -2.99
C GLY A 33 -10.29 7.47 -2.71
N MET A 34 -9.27 6.88 -3.33
CA MET A 34 -7.87 7.34 -3.28
C MET A 34 -7.34 7.67 -4.69
N ASP A 35 -8.24 7.85 -5.66
CA ASP A 35 -7.86 8.19 -7.03
C ASP A 35 -7.18 9.55 -7.09
N GLY A 36 -6.09 9.65 -7.84
CA GLY A 36 -5.28 10.87 -7.95
C GLY A 36 -4.25 11.07 -6.82
N ALA A 37 -4.29 10.27 -5.75
CA ALA A 37 -3.28 10.33 -4.69
C ALA A 37 -1.93 9.77 -5.16
N GLU A 38 -0.84 10.37 -4.66
CA GLU A 38 0.47 9.74 -4.63
C GLU A 38 0.46 8.60 -3.61
N VAL A 39 0.93 7.41 -4.03
CA VAL A 39 0.95 6.22 -3.20
C VAL A 39 2.39 5.82 -2.94
N THR A 40 2.72 5.68 -1.66
CA THR A 40 4.00 5.11 -1.22
C THR A 40 3.72 3.89 -0.35
N ALA A 41 4.59 2.89 -0.38
CA ALA A 41 4.50 1.75 0.51
C ALA A 41 5.86 1.38 1.08
N LYS A 42 5.83 0.85 2.29
CA LYS A 42 6.98 0.27 2.97
C LYS A 42 6.67 -1.15 3.38
N ARG A 43 7.62 -2.05 3.23
CA ARG A 43 7.51 -3.43 3.73
C ARG A 43 7.72 -3.43 5.24
N LEU A 44 6.96 -4.29 5.90
CA LEU A 44 7.04 -4.58 7.33
C LEU A 44 7.26 -6.09 7.43
N ASP A 45 8.52 -6.51 7.51
CA ASP A 45 8.89 -7.88 7.81
C ASP A 45 10.07 -7.88 8.80
N GLN A 46 10.42 -9.06 9.30
CA GLN A 46 11.46 -9.21 10.31
C GLN A 46 12.85 -8.77 9.82
N GLU A 47 13.11 -8.85 8.52
CA GLU A 47 14.43 -8.60 7.91
C GLU A 47 14.52 -7.19 7.28
N HIS A 48 13.39 -6.56 6.95
CA HIS A 48 13.29 -5.37 6.10
C HIS A 48 12.19 -4.42 6.59
N ASP A 49 12.26 -4.04 7.85
CA ASP A 49 11.33 -3.09 8.42
C ASP A 49 11.49 -1.70 7.79
N LEU A 50 10.35 -1.09 7.43
CA LEU A 50 10.24 0.24 6.81
C LEU A 50 10.99 0.43 5.47
N VAL A 51 11.40 -0.65 4.80
CA VAL A 51 12.05 -0.57 3.49
C VAL A 51 11.04 -0.14 2.43
N PRO A 52 11.28 0.95 1.68
CA PRO A 52 10.39 1.38 0.60
C PRO A 52 10.25 0.31 -0.47
N VAL A 53 9.04 0.15 -1.00
CA VAL A 53 8.77 -0.75 -2.12
C VAL A 53 8.11 0.00 -3.26
N GLU A 54 8.50 -0.33 -4.48
CA GLU A 54 7.83 0.18 -5.67
C GLU A 54 6.43 -0.44 -5.77
N VAL A 55 5.44 0.42 -5.99
CA VAL A 55 4.04 0.03 -6.09
C VAL A 55 3.43 0.52 -7.39
N GLN A 56 2.50 -0.27 -7.90
CA GLN A 56 1.67 0.14 -9.03
C GLN A 56 0.26 0.41 -8.53
N TYR A 57 -0.19 1.65 -8.69
CA TYR A 57 -1.57 2.04 -8.40
C TYR A 57 -2.26 2.52 -9.68
N ARG A 58 -3.20 1.71 -10.18
CA ARG A 58 -3.90 2.00 -11.44
C ARG A 58 -5.37 1.59 -11.33
N ASN A 59 -6.27 2.48 -11.74
CA ASN A 59 -7.72 2.24 -11.75
C ASN A 59 -8.25 1.70 -10.41
N GLY A 60 -7.81 2.27 -9.29
CA GLY A 60 -8.21 1.85 -7.96
C GLY A 60 -7.62 0.51 -7.49
N VAL A 61 -6.66 -0.07 -8.20
CA VAL A 61 -5.99 -1.32 -7.81
C VAL A 61 -4.54 -1.05 -7.47
N LEU A 62 -4.16 -1.37 -6.24
CA LEU A 62 -2.80 -1.34 -5.73
C LEU A 62 -2.16 -2.72 -5.86
N THR A 63 -0.98 -2.79 -6.47
CA THR A 63 -0.16 -4.01 -6.54
C THR A 63 1.08 -3.85 -5.67
N LEU A 64 1.25 -4.75 -4.70
CA LEU A 64 2.35 -4.79 -3.73
C LEU A 64 3.23 -6.03 -3.98
N PRO A 65 4.52 -5.87 -4.28
CA PRO A 65 5.41 -7.00 -4.53
C PRO A 65 5.81 -7.69 -3.23
N LYS A 66 5.74 -9.03 -3.21
CA LYS A 66 6.33 -9.84 -2.14
C LYS A 66 7.82 -10.10 -2.41
N SER A 67 8.62 -10.22 -1.36
CA SER A 67 10.03 -10.62 -1.41
C SER A 67 10.22 -12.09 -1.79
N GLY A 68 9.22 -12.92 -1.50
CA GLY A 68 9.26 -14.36 -1.67
C GLY A 68 8.01 -15.04 -1.14
N PRO A 69 7.99 -16.38 -1.11
CA PRO A 69 6.91 -17.15 -0.51
C PRO A 69 6.80 -16.84 0.98
N GLY A 70 5.59 -16.55 1.46
CA GLY A 70 5.34 -16.34 2.89
C GLY A 70 4.45 -15.15 3.19
N SER A 71 4.36 -14.87 4.49
CA SER A 71 3.63 -13.71 5.00
C SER A 71 4.34 -12.42 4.60
N ALA A 72 3.56 -11.40 4.26
CA ALA A 72 4.07 -10.05 4.02
C ALA A 72 3.11 -9.02 4.62
N ALA A 73 3.67 -7.96 5.19
CA ALA A 73 2.91 -6.79 5.61
C ALA A 73 3.49 -5.52 4.99
N PHE A 74 2.62 -4.55 4.71
CA PHE A 74 2.97 -3.29 4.08
C PHE A 74 2.26 -2.14 4.76
N HIS A 75 3.01 -1.08 5.05
CA HIS A 75 2.45 0.22 5.42
C HIS A 75 2.32 1.07 4.16
N VAL A 76 1.10 1.39 3.77
CA VAL A 76 0.78 2.16 2.57
C VAL A 76 0.28 3.54 2.98
N THR A 77 0.84 4.58 2.37
CA THR A 77 0.46 5.97 2.58
C THR A 77 -0.02 6.58 1.27
N PHE A 78 -1.15 7.28 1.36
CA PHE A 78 -1.77 8.06 0.28
C PHE A 78 -1.64 9.54 0.62
N LYS A 79 -1.10 10.32 -0.32
CA LYS A 79 -0.94 11.76 -0.18
C LYS A 79 -1.51 12.51 -1.39
N PRO A 80 -1.99 13.75 -1.18
CA PRO A 80 -2.18 14.74 -2.22
C PRO A 80 -0.93 14.89 -3.09
N ARG A 81 -1.13 15.07 -4.39
CA ARG A 81 -0.06 15.51 -5.31
C ARG A 81 0.11 17.01 -5.27
#